data_AF-A0AB39V597-F1
#
_entry.id   AF-A0AB39V597-F1
#
_cell.length_a   1.000
_cell.length_b   1.000
_cell.length_c   1.000
_cell.angle_alpha   90.00
_cell.angle_beta   90.00
_cell.angle_gamma   90.00
#
_symmetry.space_group_name_H-M   'P 1'
#
loop_
_entity.id
_entity.type
_entity.pdbx_description
1 polymer ?
#
loop_
_entity_poly.entity_id
_entity_poly.type
_entity_poly.pdbx_seq_one_letter_code
_entity_poly.pdbx_strand_id
1 'polypeptide(L)' 'MLETFNMFNYLKMIGFSNAELAENFQTIEKANQNINEFLDSNPNAVLRKIKCTYLDDEKKHLQFNIKMEVVNN' A
#
# COMPACT_ATOMS: atom_id res chain seq x y z
N MET A 1 4.66 -13.84 -15.02
CA MET A 1 4.86 -12.56 -14.33
C MET A 1 3.76 -12.49 -13.29
N LEU A 2 4.07 -12.50 -11.98
CA LEU A 2 3.04 -12.14 -11.00
C LEU A 2 2.63 -10.70 -11.33
N GLU A 3 1.33 -10.42 -11.39
CA GLU A 3 0.86 -9.05 -11.53
C GLU A 3 1.32 -8.27 -10.29
N THR A 4 2.15 -7.25 -10.52
CA THR A 4 2.65 -6.36 -9.47
C THR A 4 1.49 -5.64 -8.82
N PHE A 5 1.42 -5.65 -7.49
CA PHE A 5 0.43 -4.88 -6.75
C PHE A 5 0.63 -3.39 -7.02
N ASN A 6 -0.47 -2.65 -7.25
CA ASN A 6 -0.44 -1.22 -7.52
C ASN A 6 -1.20 -0.45 -6.44
N MET A 7 -0.45 0.11 -5.48
CA MET A 7 -0.95 0.90 -4.36
C MET A 7 -1.73 2.13 -4.82
N PHE A 8 -1.31 2.80 -5.89
CA PHE A 8 -2.01 4.00 -6.40
C PHE A 8 -3.40 3.65 -6.93
N ASN A 9 -3.53 2.57 -7.69
CA ASN A 9 -4.83 2.10 -8.17
C ASN A 9 -5.73 1.66 -7.01
N TYR A 10 -5.17 0.94 -6.03
CA TYR A 10 -5.90 0.57 -4.82
C TYR A 10 -6.44 1.80 -4.07
N LEU A 11 -5.61 2.81 -3.85
CA LEU A 11 -6.00 4.03 -3.15
C LEU A 11 -7.09 4.81 -3.90
N LYS A 12 -7.00 4.89 -5.24
CA LYS A 12 -8.08 5.47 -6.06
C LYS A 12 -9.40 4.73 -5.88
N MET A 13 -9.38 3.39 -5.85
CA MET A 13 -10.58 2.58 -5.67
C MET A 13 -11.26 2.80 -4.32
N ILE A 14 -10.49 3.10 -3.27
CA ILE A 14 -11.03 3.38 -1.93
C ILE A 14 -11.33 4.86 -1.68
N GLY A 15 -11.16 5.72 -2.69
CA GLY A 15 -11.65 7.11 -2.68
C GLY A 15 -10.59 8.21 -2.55
N PHE A 16 -9.30 7.91 -2.65
CA PHE A 16 -8.27 8.96 -2.68
C PHE A 16 -8.38 9.79 -3.96
N SER A 17 -8.35 11.12 -3.81
CA SER A 17 -8.26 12.05 -4.93
C SER A 17 -6.86 12.05 -5.55
N ASN A 18 -6.75 12.50 -6.81
CA ASN A 18 -5.44 12.64 -7.45
C ASN A 18 -4.53 13.64 -6.72
N ALA A 19 -5.10 14.66 -6.05
CA ALA A 19 -4.34 15.61 -5.24
C ALA A 19 -3.72 14.92 -4.01
N GLU A 20 -4.52 14.17 -3.25
CA GLU A 20 -4.03 13.41 -2.09
C GLU A 20 -2.95 12.39 -2.50
N LEU A 21 -3.10 11.75 -3.66
CA LEU A 21 -2.09 10.83 -4.19
C LEU A 21 -0.78 11.55 -4.55
N ALA A 22 -0.86 12.74 -5.13
CA ALA A 22 0.31 13.53 -5.50
C ALA A 22 1.04 14.06 -4.26
N GLU A 23 0.29 14.60 -3.29
CA GLU A 23 0.84 15.10 -2.02
C GLU A 23 1.53 13.99 -1.21
N ASN A 24 1.01 12.76 -1.26
CA ASN A 24 1.54 11.63 -0.52
C ASN A 24 2.38 10.67 -1.38
N PHE A 25 2.80 11.09 -2.58
CA PHE A 25 3.43 10.23 -3.58
C PHE A 25 4.58 9.39 -3.02
N GLN A 26 5.54 10.02 -2.32
CA GLN A 26 6.73 9.33 -1.79
C GLN A 26 6.36 8.25 -0.77
N THR A 27 5.40 8.53 0.11
CA THR A 27 4.93 7.56 1.11
C THR A 27 4.22 6.38 0.44
N ILE A 28 3.40 6.66 -0.57
CA ILE A 28 2.65 5.65 -1.33
C ILE A 28 3.62 4.78 -2.13
N GLU A 29 4.58 5.38 -2.83
CA GLU A 29 5.59 4.68 -3.63
C GLU A 29 6.43 3.75 -2.76
N LYS A 30 6.91 4.24 -1.61
CA LYS A 30 7.67 3.43 -0.66
C LYS A 30 6.86 2.25 -0.13
N ALA A 31 5.59 2.46 0.22
CA ALA A 31 4.71 1.38 0.65
C ALA A 31 4.48 0.36 -0.48
N ASN A 32 4.29 0.83 -1.71
CA ASN A 32 4.13 -0.02 -2.89
C ASN A 32 5.36 -0.90 -3.15
N GLN A 33 6.56 -0.31 -3.07
CA GLN A 33 7.83 -1.04 -3.22
C GLN A 33 7.94 -2.12 -2.14
N ASN A 34 7.76 -1.75 -0.86
CA ASN A 34 7.85 -2.71 0.26
C ASN A 34 6.88 -3.89 0.13
N ILE A 35 5.65 -3.65 -0.35
CA ILE A 35 4.67 -4.73 -0.58
C ILE A 35 5.18 -5.67 -1.67
N ASN A 36 5.57 -5.12 -2.82
CA ASN A 36 5.97 -5.94 -3.96
C ASN A 36 7.27 -6.70 -3.69
N GLU A 37 8.26 -6.08 -3.03
CA GLU A 37 9.49 -6.76 -2.60
C GLU A 37 9.18 -7.94 -1.65
N PHE A 38 8.23 -7.77 -0.73
CA PHE A 38 7.81 -8.85 0.17
C PHE A 38 7.11 -9.98 -0.59
N LEU A 39 6.19 -9.66 -1.50
CA LEU A 39 5.46 -10.66 -2.30
C LEU A 39 6.40 -11.41 -3.25
N ASP A 40 7.33 -10.71 -3.90
CA ASP A 40 8.32 -11.32 -4.80
C ASP A 40 9.27 -12.27 -4.05
N SER A 41 9.63 -11.92 -2.81
CA SER A 41 10.51 -12.74 -1.97
C SER A 41 9.79 -13.93 -1.31
N ASN A 42 8.45 -13.92 -1.27
CA ASN A 42 7.65 -14.92 -0.57
C ASN A 42 6.52 -15.44 -1.48
N PRO A 43 6.73 -16.53 -2.25
CA PRO A 43 5.80 -16.99 -3.28
C PRO A 43 4.39 -17.33 -2.78
N ASN A 44 4.25 -17.69 -1.50
CA ASN A 44 2.96 -18.01 -0.87
C ASN A 44 2.42 -16.86 -0.01
N ALA A 45 3.02 -15.67 -0.10
CA ALA A 45 2.53 -14.49 0.59
C ALA A 45 1.28 -13.93 -0.07
N VAL A 46 0.36 -13.46 0.75
CA VAL A 46 -0.84 -12.76 0.32
C VAL A 46 -1.01 -11.46 1.07
N LEU A 47 -1.34 -10.40 0.34
CA LEU A 47 -1.75 -9.13 0.91
C LEU A 47 -3.18 -9.25 1.45
N ARG A 48 -3.36 -9.13 2.76
CA ARG A 48 -4.68 -9.31 3.42
C ARG A 48 -5.43 -8.01 3.62
N LYS A 49 -4.72 -6.96 4.03
CA LYS A 49 -5.34 -5.69 4.40
C LYS A 49 -4.37 -4.54 4.29
N ILE A 50 -4.87 -3.39 3.86
CA ILE A 50 -4.21 -2.10 3.96
C ILE A 50 -5.15 -1.18 4.74
N LYS A 51 -4.65 -0.58 5.82
CA LYS A 51 -5.36 0.47 6.57
C LYS A 51 -4.60 1.78 6.37
N CYS A 52 -5.32 2.81 5.94
CA CYS A 52 -4.80 4.16 5.77
C CYS A 52 -5.22 5.01 6.97
N THR A 53 -4.29 5.73 7.57
CA THR A 53 -4.54 6.63 8.69
C THR A 53 -3.68 7.87 8.56
N TYR A 54 -4.29 9.04 8.78
CA TYR A 54 -3.55 10.28 8.95
C TYR A 54 -3.18 10.44 10.42
N LEU A 55 -1.95 10.87 10.70
CA LEU A 55 -1.47 11.11 12.07
C LEU A 55 -1.82 12.50 12.60
N ASP A 56 -2.25 13.38 11.72
CA ASP A 56 -2.55 14.77 12.01
C ASP A 56 -3.94 15.16 11.51
N ASP A 57 -4.54 16.14 12.17
CA ASP A 57 -5.83 16.71 11.77
C ASP A 57 -5.72 17.43 10.42
N GLU A 58 -4.52 17.90 10.07
CA GLU A 58 -4.21 18.55 8.78
C GLU A 58 -3.99 17.55 7.63
N LYS A 59 -4.04 16.23 7.89
CA LYS A 59 -3.86 15.15 6.90
C LYS A 59 -2.55 15.22 6.08
N LYS A 60 -1.46 15.74 6.64
CA LYS A 60 -0.15 15.80 5.98
C LYS A 60 0.67 14.54 6.20
N HIS A 61 0.36 13.76 7.23
CA HIS A 61 1.14 12.57 7.60
C HIS A 61 0.33 11.29 7.38
N LEU A 62 0.25 10.85 6.13
CA LEU A 62 -0.35 9.57 5.77
C LEU A 62 0.53 8.39 6.23
N GLN A 63 -0.08 7.43 6.92
CA GLN A 63 0.53 6.16 7.27
C GLN A 63 -0.29 4.98 6.74
N PHE A 64 0.45 3.92 6.39
CA PHE A 64 -0.10 2.66 5.96
C PHE A 64 0.22 1.56 6.97
N ASN A 65 -0.82 0.95 7.52
CA ASN A 65 -0.70 -0.30 8.26
C ASN A 65 -1.10 -1.44 7.32
N ILE A 66 -0.10 -2.21 6.90
CA ILE A 66 -0.22 -3.25 5.88
C ILE A 66 -0.10 -4.61 6.55
N LYS A 67 -1.11 -5.46 6.37
CA LYS A 67 -1.12 -6.84 6.83
C LYS A 67 -0.87 -7.78 5.65
N MET A 68 0.25 -8.50 5.69
CA MET A 68 0.60 -9.58 4.77
C MET A 68 0.76 -10.88 5.55
N GLU A 69 0.45 -12.01 4.92
CA GLU A 69 0.55 -13.33 5.54
C GLU A 69 1.23 -14.29 4.58
N VAL A 70 2.19 -15.08 5.06
CA VAL A 70 2.75 -16.21 4.30
C VAL A 70 1.88 -17.42 4.58
N VAL A 71 1.24 -17.96 3.55
CA VAL A 71 0.40 -19.15 3.66
C VAL A 71 1.30 -20.37 3.52
N ASN A 72 1.51 -21.10 4.61
CA ASN A 72 2.11 -22.42 4.54
C ASN A 72 1.00 -23.43 4.25
N ASN A 73 1.12 -24.14 3.13
CA ASN A 73 0.26 -25.29 2.81
C ASN A 73 0.52 -26.44 3.78
#